data_AF-A0A7L4EGV3-F1
#
_entry.id   AF-A0A7L4EGV3-F1
#
_cell.length_a   1.000
_cell.length_b   1.000
_cell.length_c   1.000
_cell.angle_alpha   90.00
_cell.angle_beta   90.00
_cell.angle_gamma   90.00
#
_symmetry.space_group_name_H-M   'P 1'
#
loop_
_entity.id
_entity.type
_entity.pdbx_description
1 polymer ?
#
loop_
_entity_poly.entity_id
_entity_poly.type
_entity_poly.pdbx_seq_one_letter_code
_entity_poly.pdbx_strand_id
1 'polypeptide(L)'
;AVEETEPLQKLYHLLEAKGFQTRMEGVALFLDLCKTSPQLISTNIVQIFDYFVLRIADSHKKTKQRVLDVLAEIIGILEDALNPVIIGLVEEITKNLKDPGVHTA
;
A
#
# COMPACT_ATOMS: atom_id res chain seq x y z
N ALA A 1 -16.49 15.51 -3.45
CA ALA A 1 -15.04 15.54 -3.65
C ALA A 1 -14.42 15.38 -2.29
N VAL A 2 -13.64 14.33 -2.04
CA VAL A 2 -12.87 14.25 -0.79
C VAL A 2 -11.74 15.25 -0.97
N GLU A 3 -11.65 16.24 -0.08
CA GLU A 3 -10.51 17.14 -0.07
C GLU A 3 -9.26 16.29 0.16
N GLU A 4 -8.40 16.18 -0.86
CA GLU A 4 -7.10 15.54 -0.69
C GLU A 4 -6.31 16.35 0.32
N THR A 5 -6.17 15.79 1.52
CA THR A 5 -5.36 16.40 2.57
C THR A 5 -3.88 16.31 2.16
N GLU A 6 -3.09 17.29 2.57
CA GLU A 6 -1.64 17.34 2.29
C GLU A 6 -0.91 15.99 2.55
N PRO A 7 -1.23 15.22 3.61
CA PRO A 7 -0.65 13.88 3.82
C PRO A 7 -0.92 12.89 2.68
N LEU A 8 -2.13 12.91 2.10
CA LEU A 8 -2.50 11.99 1.01
C LEU A 8 -1.83 12.38 -0.30
N GLN A 9 -1.73 13.68 -0.60
CA GLN A 9 -1.01 14.15 -1.78
C GLN A 9 0.47 13.76 -1.72
N LYS A 10 1.09 13.92 -0.54
CA LYS A 10 2.45 13.46 -0.30
C LYS A 10 2.56 11.95 -0.47
N LEU A 11 1.62 11.18 0.08
CA LEU A 11 1.59 9.73 -0.07
C LEU A 11 1.57 9.32 -1.55
N TYR A 12 0.66 9.88 -2.35
CA TYR A 12 0.53 9.55 -3.77
C TYR A 12 1.81 9.86 -4.54
N HIS A 13 2.38 11.06 -4.33
CA HIS A 13 3.63 11.46 -4.97
C HIS A 13 4.78 10.49 -4.66
N LEU A 14 4.90 10.04 -3.41
CA LEU A 14 5.94 9.09 -3.01
C LEU A 14 5.70 7.71 -3.62
N LEU A 15 4.45 7.22 -3.62
CA LEU A 15 4.12 5.91 -4.19
C LEU A 15 4.38 5.86 -5.70
N GLU A 16 4.14 6.94 -6.45
CA GLU A 16 4.37 7.00 -7.90
C GLU A 16 5.82 7.26 -8.31
N ALA A 17 6.71 7.54 -7.36
CA ALA A 17 8.07 7.93 -7.65
C ALA A 17 8.83 6.88 -8.50
N LYS A 18 9.69 7.36 -9.40
CA LYS A 18 10.53 6.49 -10.24
C LYS A 18 11.59 5.73 -9.43
N GLY A 19 12.13 6.37 -8.39
CA GLY A 19 13.15 5.79 -7.52
C GLY A 19 12.55 4.84 -6.48
N PHE A 20 13.09 3.63 -6.37
CA PHE A 20 12.58 2.63 -5.43
C PHE A 20 12.70 3.08 -3.95
N GLN A 21 13.71 3.90 -3.62
CA GLN A 21 13.91 4.45 -2.28
C GLN A 21 12.76 5.40 -1.89
N THR A 22 12.38 6.31 -2.79
CA THR A 22 11.24 7.20 -2.58
C THR A 22 9.92 6.45 -2.49
N ARG A 23 9.75 5.37 -3.27
CA ARG A 23 8.58 4.48 -3.10
C ARG A 23 8.56 3.79 -1.74
N MET A 24 9.71 3.37 -1.22
CA MET A 24 9.81 2.80 0.14
C MET A 24 9.41 3.81 1.22
N GLU A 25 9.74 5.10 1.04
CA GLU A 25 9.26 6.18 1.91
C GLU A 25 7.73 6.32 1.84
N GLY A 26 7.14 6.20 0.65
CA GLY A 26 5.69 6.18 0.48
C GLY A 26 5.03 5.01 1.22
N VAL A 27 5.61 3.82 1.12
CA VAL A 27 5.12 2.63 1.84
C VAL A 27 5.26 2.79 3.36
N ALA A 28 6.35 3.39 3.83
CA ALA A 28 6.52 3.71 5.26
C ALA A 28 5.53 4.77 5.75
N LEU A 29 5.29 5.82 4.96
CA LEU A 29 4.30 6.85 5.27
C LEU A 29 2.89 6.28 5.32
N PHE A 30 2.54 5.36 4.41
CA PHE A 30 1.24 4.70 4.44
C PHE A 30 1.02 3.95 5.76
N LEU A 31 2.00 3.15 6.20
CA LEU A 31 1.92 2.45 7.49
C LEU A 31 1.75 3.43 8.66
N ASP A 32 2.50 4.53 8.66
CA ASP A 32 2.41 5.56 9.69
C ASP A 32 1.02 6.21 9.72
N LEU A 33 0.45 6.54 8.57
CA LEU A 33 -0.90 7.09 8.47
C LEU A 33 -1.98 6.08 8.89
N CYS A 34 -1.82 4.79 8.59
CA CYS A 34 -2.72 3.75 9.12
C CYS A 34 -2.70 3.74 10.66
N LYS A 35 -1.52 3.88 11.28
CA LYS A 35 -1.34 3.86 12.74
C LYS A 35 -1.82 5.14 13.42
N THR A 36 -1.55 6.30 12.82
CA THR A 36 -1.78 7.61 13.44
C THR A 36 -3.11 8.24 13.06
N SER A 37 -3.63 7.93 11.87
CA SER A 37 -4.81 8.55 11.26
C SER A 37 -5.68 7.52 10.52
N PRO A 38 -6.10 6.40 11.13
CA PRO A 38 -6.82 5.33 10.44
C PRO A 38 -8.11 5.80 9.76
N GLN A 39 -8.82 6.78 10.34
CA GLN A 39 -10.04 7.32 9.72
C GLN A 39 -9.79 8.08 8.42
N LEU A 40 -8.64 8.75 8.29
CA LEU A 40 -8.23 9.38 7.03
C LEU A 40 -8.03 8.32 5.95
N ILE A 41 -7.39 7.21 6.32
CA ILE A 41 -7.14 6.08 5.42
C ILE A 41 -8.45 5.40 5.03
N SER A 42 -9.28 5.03 6.00
CA SER A 42 -10.57 4.37 5.78
C SER A 42 -11.50 5.19 4.88
N THR A 43 -11.54 6.52 5.07
CA THR A 43 -12.37 7.43 4.25
C THR A 43 -11.90 7.49 2.79
N ASN A 44 -10.61 7.27 2.54
CA ASN A 44 -9.99 7.40 1.21
C ASN A 44 -9.51 6.06 0.65
N ILE A 45 -9.98 4.94 1.21
CA ILE A 45 -9.36 3.62 1.02
C ILE A 45 -9.29 3.22 -0.46
N VAL A 46 -10.32 3.50 -1.24
CA VAL A 46 -10.38 3.12 -2.66
C VAL A 46 -9.26 3.83 -3.44
N GLN A 47 -9.18 5.16 -3.35
CA GLN A 47 -8.18 5.94 -4.07
C GLN A 47 -6.76 5.59 -3.59
N ILE A 48 -6.54 5.44 -2.28
CA ILE A 48 -5.22 5.04 -1.76
C ILE A 48 -4.79 3.71 -2.35
N PHE A 49 -5.71 2.74 -2.45
CA PHE A 49 -5.39 1.43 -2.96
C PHE A 49 -5.20 1.40 -4.47
N ASP A 50 -5.76 2.33 -5.25
CA ASP A 50 -5.42 2.50 -6.68
C ASP A 50 -3.92 2.74 -6.89
N TYR A 51 -3.26 3.45 -5.98
CA TYR A 51 -1.80 3.63 -5.99
C TYR A 51 -1.05 2.48 -5.31
N PHE A 52 -1.58 1.99 -4.19
CA PHE A 52 -0.86 1.03 -3.35
C PHE A 52 -0.75 -0.36 -3.99
N VAL A 53 -1.79 -0.85 -4.69
CA VAL A 53 -1.74 -2.17 -5.35
C VAL A 53 -0.65 -2.25 -6.42
N LEU A 54 -0.32 -1.13 -7.07
CA LEU A 54 0.79 -1.05 -8.03
C LEU A 54 2.16 -1.32 -7.39
N ARG A 55 2.26 -1.26 -6.06
CA ARG A 55 3.49 -1.56 -5.31
C ARG A 55 3.53 -3.02 -4.84
N ILE A 56 2.41 -3.73 -4.82
CA ILE A 56 2.39 -5.19 -4.63
C ILE A 56 3.11 -5.87 -5.80
N ALA A 57 2.94 -5.35 -7.02
CA ALA A 57 3.65 -5.81 -8.21
C ALA A 57 4.91 -4.97 -8.53
N ASP A 58 5.56 -4.35 -7.53
CA ASP A 58 6.70 -3.46 -7.80
C ASP A 58 7.84 -4.17 -8.55
N SER A 59 8.48 -3.46 -9.48
CA SER A 59 9.63 -3.97 -10.24
C SER A 59 10.85 -4.26 -9.36
N HIS A 60 10.97 -3.59 -8.22
CA HIS A 60 12.08 -3.73 -7.29
C HIS A 60 11.73 -4.64 -6.10
N LYS A 61 12.48 -5.75 -5.95
CA LYS A 61 12.18 -6.81 -4.97
C LYS A 61 12.07 -6.33 -3.52
N LYS A 62 12.91 -5.37 -3.09
CA LYS A 62 12.84 -4.85 -1.70
C LYS A 62 11.57 -4.04 -1.46
N THR A 63 11.13 -3.28 -2.46
CA THR A 63 9.90 -2.49 -2.37
C THR A 63 8.69 -3.42 -2.33
N LYS A 64 8.68 -4.42 -3.22
CA LYS A 64 7.71 -5.50 -3.22
C LYS A 64 7.59 -6.21 -1.86
N GLN A 65 8.70 -6.67 -1.27
CA GLN A 65 8.65 -7.33 0.05
C GLN A 65 8.14 -6.40 1.13
N ARG A 66 8.63 -5.15 1.18
CA ARG A 66 8.21 -4.19 2.20
C ARG A 66 6.71 -3.90 2.15
N VAL A 67 6.12 -3.87 0.94
CA VAL A 67 4.67 -3.69 0.76
C VAL A 67 3.89 -4.86 1.36
N LEU A 68 4.37 -6.09 1.18
CA LEU A 68 3.73 -7.27 1.77
C LEU A 68 3.82 -7.27 3.30
N ASP A 69 4.97 -6.87 3.85
CA ASP A 69 5.14 -6.73 5.30
C ASP A 69 4.16 -5.69 5.88
N VAL A 70 4.05 -4.53 5.23
CA VAL A 70 3.10 -3.48 5.61
C VAL A 70 1.65 -3.95 5.47
N LEU A 71 1.32 -4.71 4.42
CA LEU A 71 0.00 -5.30 4.25
C LEU A 71 -0.39 -6.20 5.43
N ALA A 72 0.53 -7.06 5.88
CA ALA A 72 0.29 -7.90 7.04
C ALA A 72 0.04 -7.09 8.31
N GLU A 73 0.75 -5.97 8.50
CA GLU A 73 0.55 -5.07 9.65
C GLU A 73 -0.79 -4.33 9.61
N ILE A 74 -1.20 -3.81 8.45
CA ILE A 74 -2.40 -2.94 8.37
C ILE A 74 -3.72 -3.71 8.34
N ILE A 75 -3.73 -5.01 8.03
CA ILE A 75 -4.97 -5.81 8.03
C ILE A 75 -5.66 -5.72 9.39
N GLY A 76 -4.91 -5.84 10.49
CA GLY A 76 -5.47 -5.71 11.84
C GLY A 76 -5.74 -4.27 12.29
N ILE A 77 -5.30 -3.26 11.53
CA ILE A 77 -5.51 -1.84 11.85
C ILE A 77 -6.77 -1.31 11.15
N LEU A 78 -6.94 -1.68 9.88
CA LEU A 78 -8.00 -1.16 9.03
C LEU A 78 -9.25 -2.05 9.05
N GLU A 79 -9.10 -3.35 9.37
CA GLU A 79 -10.20 -4.29 9.54
C GLU A 79 -11.25 -4.19 8.40
N ASP A 80 -12.51 -3.93 8.74
CA ASP A 80 -13.62 -3.82 7.79
C ASP A 80 -13.47 -2.68 6.77
N ALA A 81 -12.61 -1.70 7.02
CA ALA A 81 -12.35 -0.63 6.05
C ALA A 81 -11.69 -1.16 4.77
N LEU A 82 -11.08 -2.35 4.80
CA LEU A 82 -10.52 -3.01 3.62
C LEU A 82 -11.57 -3.67 2.72
N ASN A 83 -12.80 -3.84 3.18
CA ASN A 83 -13.86 -4.55 2.43
C ASN A 83 -14.04 -4.05 0.98
N PRO A 84 -14.00 -2.73 0.68
CA PRO A 84 -14.14 -2.24 -0.68
C PRO A 84 -12.99 -2.63 -1.63
N VAL A 85 -11.81 -2.96 -1.09
CA VAL A 85 -10.58 -3.19 -1.87
C VAL A 85 -10.06 -4.63 -1.77
N ILE A 86 -10.69 -5.48 -0.95
CA ILE A 86 -10.18 -6.80 -0.59
C ILE A 86 -10.06 -7.74 -1.79
N ILE A 87 -10.99 -7.68 -2.74
CA ILE A 87 -10.96 -8.53 -3.94
C ILE A 87 -9.71 -8.20 -4.78
N GLY A 88 -9.48 -6.92 -5.07
CA GLY A 88 -8.30 -6.49 -5.82
C GLY A 88 -6.99 -6.81 -5.11
N LEU A 89 -6.97 -6.72 -3.78
CA LEU A 89 -5.81 -7.11 -2.99
C LEU A 89 -5.49 -8.59 -3.10
N VAL A 90 -6.49 -9.45 -2.94
CA VAL A 90 -6.31 -10.91 -3.04
C VAL A 90 -5.81 -11.29 -4.43
N GLU A 91 -6.35 -10.68 -5.48
CA GLU A 91 -5.89 -10.92 -6.85
C GLU A 91 -4.41 -10.55 -7.02
N GLU A 92 -4.00 -9.38 -6.56
CA GLU A 92 -2.62 -8.91 -6.77
C GLU A 92 -1.60 -9.66 -5.91
N ILE A 93 -1.96 -10.00 -4.66
CA ILE A 93 -1.15 -10.85 -3.79
C ILE A 93 -1.01 -12.25 -4.42
N THR A 94 -2.08 -12.81 -4.97
CA THR A 94 -2.03 -14.13 -5.62
C THR A 94 -1.11 -14.14 -6.84
N LYS A 95 -1.09 -13.06 -7.63
CA LYS A 95 -0.13 -12.91 -8.74
C LYS A 95 1.31 -12.83 -8.21
N ASN A 96 1.51 -12.07 -7.13
CA ASN A 96 2.82 -11.90 -6.50
C ASN A 96 3.39 -13.22 -5.96
N LEU A 97 2.58 -14.08 -5.33
CA LEU A 97 3.00 -15.39 -4.84
C LEU A 97 3.45 -16.37 -5.95
N LYS A 98 3.02 -16.13 -7.19
CA LYS A 98 3.44 -16.91 -8.37
C LYS A 98 4.75 -16.40 -8.97
N ASP A 99 5.28 -15.28 -8.48
CA ASP A 99 6.58 -14.75 -8.88
C ASP A 99 7.70 -15.50 -8.14
N PRO A 100 8.58 -16.24 -8.85
CA PRO A 100 9.69 -16.97 -8.22
C PRO A 100 10.68 -16.07 -7.48
N GLY A 101 10.59 -14.75 -7.63
CA GLY A 101 11.39 -13.76 -6.90
C GLY A 101 10.95 -13.48 -5.46
N VAL A 102 9.84 -14.06 -4.97
CA VAL A 102 9.25 -13.81 -3.63
C VAL A 102 9.55 -14.96 -2.63
N HIS A 103 10.50 -15.84 -2.95
CA HIS A 103 10.96 -16.86 -2.01
C HIS A 103 12.25 -16.49 -1.27
N THR A 104 12.20 -16.81 0.03
CA THR A 104 13.22 -16.91 1.09
C THR A 104 13.62 -15.64 1.84
N ALA A 105 13.00 -15.44 3.01
CA ALA A 105 13.71 -15.38 4.29
C ALA A 105 13.23 -16.54 5.16
#